data_AF-B8IE49-F1
#
_entry.id   AF-B8IE49-F1
#
_cell.length_a   1.000
_cell.length_b   1.000
_cell.length_c   1.000
_cell.angle_alpha   90.00
_cell.angle_beta   90.00
_cell.angle_gamma   90.00
#
_symmetry.space_group_name_H-M   'P 1'
#
loop_
_entity.id
_entity.type
_entity.pdbx_description
1 polymer ?
#
loop_
_entity_poly.entity_id
_entity_poly.type
_entity_poly.pdbx_seq_one_letter_code
_entity_poly.pdbx_strand_id
1 'polypeptide(L)'
;MQELEELIHVPSIPHPEYAGLKQYAWRVEGTSMNRVVKAGSYVIGVAFADMPRRIQHRDLVVCQRRDHDRYEYTLKRVAITDVGIRLDPESDDPAWQDPVWLSSGETGGIEVEATHLIIGTFSFLV
;
A
#
# COMPACT_ATOMS: atom_id res chain seq x y z
N MET A 1 -19.77 24.62 -15.73
CA MET A 1 -20.52 23.54 -15.06
C MET A 1 -19.45 22.72 -14.36
N GLN A 2 -19.24 22.98 -13.09
CA GLN A 2 -18.23 22.29 -12.29
C GLN A 2 -18.85 20.94 -11.97
N GLU A 3 -18.34 19.86 -12.54
CA GLU A 3 -18.71 18.51 -12.09
C GLU A 3 -18.46 18.48 -10.58
N LEU A 4 -19.53 18.30 -9.81
CA LEU A 4 -19.40 17.90 -8.42
C LEU A 4 -18.71 16.54 -8.47
N GLU A 5 -17.41 16.51 -8.19
CA GLU A 5 -16.74 15.26 -7.89
C GLU A 5 -17.63 14.52 -6.89
N GLU A 6 -18.11 13.36 -7.30
CA GLU A 6 -18.99 12.55 -6.48
C GLU A 6 -18.24 12.27 -5.17
N LEU A 7 -18.77 12.76 -4.05
CA LEU A 7 -18.11 12.63 -2.75
C LEU A 7 -18.03 11.15 -2.38
N ILE A 8 -16.85 10.56 -2.57
CA ILE A 8 -16.61 9.15 -2.23
C ILE A 8 -16.43 9.05 -0.72
N HIS A 9 -17.39 8.39 -0.07
CA HIS A 9 -17.31 8.07 1.34
C HIS A 9 -16.77 6.65 1.53
N VAL A 10 -15.51 6.53 1.96
CA VAL A 10 -14.89 5.27 2.37
C VAL A 10 -15.02 5.14 3.90
N PRO A 11 -15.55 4.02 4.43
CA PRO A 11 -15.66 3.84 5.86
C PRO A 11 -14.30 3.76 6.54
N SER A 12 -14.19 4.26 7.77
CA SER A 12 -13.09 3.89 8.64
C SER A 12 -13.32 2.49 9.21
N ILE A 13 -12.24 1.72 9.39
CA ILE A 13 -12.31 0.37 9.94
C ILE A 13 -12.09 0.45 11.46
N PRO A 14 -13.05 -0.03 12.28
CA PRO A 14 -12.81 -0.16 13.72
C PRO A 14 -11.85 -1.33 13.95
N HIS A 15 -10.61 -1.02 14.34
CA HIS A 15 -9.61 -2.01 14.70
C HIS A 15 -8.99 -1.63 16.06
N PRO A 16 -9.16 -2.44 17.13
CA PRO A 16 -8.72 -2.06 18.48
C PRO A 16 -7.25 -1.65 18.58
N GLU A 17 -6.36 -2.34 17.86
CA GLU A 17 -4.91 -2.04 17.86
C GLU A 17 -4.56 -0.70 17.20
N TYR A 18 -5.45 -0.16 16.36
CA TYR A 18 -5.22 1.07 15.58
C TYR A 18 -6.25 2.15 15.93
N ALA A 19 -6.93 2.01 17.06
CA ALA A 19 -7.95 2.95 17.52
C ALA A 19 -7.35 4.35 17.75
N GLY A 20 -8.03 5.38 17.22
CA GLY A 20 -7.58 6.77 17.32
C GLY A 20 -6.48 7.17 16.33
N LEU A 21 -5.90 6.23 15.58
CA LEU A 21 -4.95 6.55 14.51
C LEU A 21 -5.68 7.08 13.28
N LYS A 22 -5.05 8.04 12.58
CA LYS A 22 -5.57 8.56 11.32
C LYS A 22 -5.53 7.46 10.25
N GLN A 23 -6.67 7.23 9.61
CA GLN A 23 -6.81 6.25 8.53
C GLN A 23 -6.81 6.96 7.17
N TYR A 24 -6.23 6.29 6.19
CA TYR A 24 -6.10 6.73 4.81
C TYR A 24 -6.67 5.66 3.89
N ALA A 25 -7.24 6.07 2.76
CA ALA A 25 -7.76 5.15 1.76
C ALA A 25 -7.13 5.42 0.39
N TRP A 26 -6.78 4.35 -0.32
CA TRP A 26 -6.33 4.42 -1.71
C TRP A 26 -7.26 3.58 -2.58
N ARG A 27 -7.67 4.13 -3.72
CA ARG A 27 -8.30 3.34 -4.77
C ARG A 27 -7.23 2.46 -5.42
N VAL A 28 -7.50 1.16 -5.51
CA VAL A 28 -6.61 0.21 -6.17
C VAL A 28 -6.76 0.35 -7.67
N GLU A 29 -5.62 0.59 -8.33
CA GLU A 29 -5.50 0.64 -9.78
C GLU A 29 -4.48 -0.41 -10.24
N GLY A 30 -4.73 -1.01 -11.41
CA GLY A 30 -3.86 -2.03 -11.97
C GLY A 30 -4.01 -3.42 -11.32
N THR A 31 -3.08 -4.31 -11.65
CA THR A 31 -3.20 -5.77 -11.44
C THR A 31 -2.12 -6.35 -10.52
N SER A 32 -1.18 -5.56 -10.01
CA SER A 32 -0.01 -6.08 -9.26
C SER A 32 -0.36 -6.83 -7.96
N MET A 33 -1.59 -6.67 -7.47
CA MET A 33 -2.12 -7.34 -6.27
C MET A 33 -3.50 -7.96 -6.51
N ASN A 34 -3.85 -8.31 -7.76
CA ASN A 34 -5.21 -8.74 -8.11
C ASN A 34 -5.68 -10.06 -7.44
N ARG A 35 -4.76 -10.87 -6.91
CA ARG A 35 -5.08 -12.05 -6.09
C ARG A 35 -5.51 -11.68 -4.67
N VAL A 36 -5.21 -10.45 -4.23
CA VAL A 36 -5.47 -9.93 -2.89
C VAL A 36 -6.61 -8.92 -2.89
N VAL A 37 -6.57 -7.96 -3.82
CA VAL A 37 -7.55 -6.88 -3.94
C VAL A 37 -7.76 -6.52 -5.41
N LYS A 38 -9.02 -6.40 -5.83
CA LYS A 38 -9.36 -6.10 -7.22
C LYS A 38 -9.21 -4.61 -7.51
N ALA A 39 -8.92 -4.28 -8.76
CA ALA A 39 -8.98 -2.89 -9.23
C ALA A 39 -10.38 -2.30 -8.99
N GLY A 40 -10.43 -1.03 -8.59
CA GLY A 40 -11.66 -0.32 -8.22
C GLY A 40 -12.06 -0.47 -6.74
N SER A 41 -11.52 -1.45 -6.01
CA SER A 41 -11.62 -1.52 -4.55
C SER A 41 -10.79 -0.43 -3.88
N TYR A 42 -11.02 -0.20 -2.59
CA TYR A 42 -10.21 0.65 -1.74
C TYR A 42 -9.46 -0.19 -0.71
N VAL A 43 -8.19 0.15 -0.47
CA VAL A 43 -7.43 -0.33 0.68
C VAL A 43 -7.37 0.77 1.73
N ILE A 44 -7.52 0.39 3.00
CA ILE A 44 -7.57 1.31 4.13
C ILE A 44 -6.38 1.00 5.03
N GLY A 45 -5.62 2.03 5.38
CA GLY A 45 -4.37 1.86 6.11
C GLY A 45 -4.04 2.98 7.09
N VAL A 46 -3.03 2.71 7.91
CA VAL A 46 -2.47 3.59 8.93
C VAL A 46 -0.98 3.76 8.72
N ALA A 47 -0.45 4.95 8.97
CA ALA A 47 0.97 5.25 8.73
C ALA A 47 1.87 4.54 9.75
N PHE A 48 2.98 3.97 9.30
CA PHE A 48 3.98 3.38 10.22
C PHE A 48 4.57 4.41 11.18
N ALA A 49 4.66 5.68 10.77
CA ALA A 49 5.13 6.77 11.62
C ALA A 49 4.23 7.03 12.85
N ASP A 50 2.94 6.69 12.77
CA ASP A 50 1.96 6.89 13.85
C ASP A 50 1.79 5.65 14.74
N MET A 51 2.43 4.53 14.39
CA MET A 51 2.27 3.25 15.07
C MET A 51 3.44 2.92 16.01
N PRO A 52 3.17 2.23 17.14
CA PRO A 52 4.22 1.76 18.04
C PRO A 52 4.95 0.50 17.53
N ARG A 53 4.58 -0.01 16.33
CA ARG A 53 5.17 -1.21 15.74
C ARG A 53 5.90 -0.90 14.45
N ARG A 54 6.95 -1.68 14.19
CA ARG A 54 7.64 -1.70 12.89
C ARG A 54 6.96 -2.64 11.90
N ILE A 55 7.36 -2.55 10.64
CA ILE A 55 6.97 -3.46 9.58
C ILE A 55 7.26 -4.93 9.96
N GLN A 56 6.35 -5.83 9.63
CA GLN A 56 6.43 -7.26 9.92
C GLN A 56 6.29 -8.10 8.66
N HIS A 57 6.80 -9.33 8.69
CA HIS A 57 6.63 -10.27 7.60
C HIS A 57 5.13 -10.53 7.36
N ARG A 58 4.73 -10.55 6.08
CA ARG A 58 3.36 -10.73 5.58
C ARG A 58 2.42 -9.53 5.76
N ASP A 59 2.91 -8.41 6.29
CA ASP A 59 2.17 -7.15 6.24
C ASP A 59 1.78 -6.84 4.78
N LEU A 60 0.55 -6.39 4.58
CA LEU A 60 0.12 -5.77 3.33
C LEU A 60 0.36 -4.27 3.48
N VAL A 61 1.15 -3.68 2.58
CA VAL A 61 1.58 -2.29 2.74
C VAL A 61 1.36 -1.48 1.48
N VAL A 62 1.10 -0.19 1.67
CA VAL A 62 1.38 0.80 0.63
C VAL A 62 2.86 1.13 0.71
N CYS A 63 3.58 0.90 -0.39
CA CYS A 63 4.93 1.37 -0.55
C CYS A 63 4.97 2.58 -1.50
N GLN A 64 5.83 3.54 -1.16
CA GLN A 64 6.15 4.68 -2.00
C GLN A 64 7.48 4.39 -2.67
N ARG A 65 7.50 4.47 -4.00
CA ARG A 65 8.72 4.50 -4.80
C ARG A 65 8.97 5.93 -5.25
N ARG A 66 10.16 6.44 -4.97
CA ARG A 66 10.59 7.79 -5.33
C ARG A 66 11.73 7.70 -6.35
N ASP A 67 11.53 8.36 -7.49
CA ASP A 67 12.50 8.49 -8.56
C ASP A 67 12.57 9.96 -8.98
N HIS A 68 13.58 10.69 -8.48
CA HIS A 68 13.66 12.15 -8.54
C HIS A 68 12.38 12.82 -8.00
N ASP A 69 11.64 13.55 -8.84
CA ASP A 69 10.40 14.24 -8.49
C ASP A 69 9.14 13.38 -8.71
N ARG A 70 9.31 12.11 -9.12
CA ARG A 70 8.20 11.19 -9.35
C ARG A 70 7.99 10.31 -8.13
N TYR A 71 6.73 10.25 -7.70
CA TYR A 71 6.26 9.41 -6.61
C TYR A 71 5.25 8.43 -7.15
N GLU A 72 5.45 7.15 -6.86
CA GLU A 72 4.52 6.09 -7.19
C GLU A 72 4.12 5.38 -5.90
N TYR A 73 2.81 5.25 -5.65
CA TYR A 73 2.28 4.45 -4.55
C TYR A 73 1.79 3.12 -5.10
N THR A 74 2.30 2.01 -4.56
CA THR A 74 1.82 0.68 -4.95
C THR A 74 1.56 -0.19 -3.74
N LEU A 75 0.69 -1.18 -3.91
CA LEU A 75 0.42 -2.18 -2.90
C LEU A 75 1.35 -3.38 -3.08
N LYS A 76 1.92 -3.90 -1.98
CA LYS A 76 2.81 -5.07 -1.95
C LYS A 76 2.69 -5.86 -0.65
N ARG A 77 3.07 -7.14 -0.70
CA ARG A 77 3.24 -8.01 0.48
C ARG A 77 4.67 -7.96 0.98
N VAL A 78 4.84 -7.81 2.30
CA VAL A 78 6.17 -7.79 2.91
C VAL A 78 6.75 -9.20 3.05
N ALA A 79 7.92 -9.44 2.46
CA ALA A 79 8.77 -10.59 2.68
C ALA A 79 10.05 -10.18 3.43
N ILE A 80 10.18 -10.58 4.70
CA ILE A 80 11.43 -10.38 5.44
C ILE A 80 12.31 -11.60 5.18
N THR A 81 13.49 -11.37 4.63
CA THR A 81 14.47 -12.41 4.27
C THR A 81 15.78 -12.17 5.02
N ASP A 82 16.72 -13.10 4.90
CA ASP A 82 18.10 -12.97 5.39
C ASP A 82 18.89 -11.86 4.69
N VAL A 83 18.56 -11.56 3.44
CA VAL A 83 19.22 -10.52 2.62
C VAL A 83 18.62 -9.13 2.86
N GLY A 84 17.36 -9.05 3.29
CA GLY A 84 16.67 -7.78 3.52
C GLY A 84 15.15 -7.89 3.39
N ILE A 85 14.50 -6.73 3.24
CA ILE A 85 13.04 -6.65 3.11
C ILE A 85 12.67 -6.52 1.64
N ARG A 86 11.83 -7.43 1.20
CA ARG A 86 11.29 -7.51 -0.16
C ARG A 86 9.80 -7.22 -0.15
N LEU A 87 9.31 -6.60 -1.21
CA LEU A 87 7.95 -6.15 -1.42
C LEU A 87 7.40 -6.87 -2.65
N ASP A 88 6.59 -7.89 -2.40
CA ASP A 88 6.18 -8.85 -3.40
C ASP A 88 4.83 -8.45 -4.01
N PRO A 89 4.69 -8.50 -5.35
CA PRO A 89 3.37 -8.53 -5.96
C PRO A 89 2.68 -9.86 -5.64
N GLU A 90 1.35 -9.85 -5.64
CA GLU A 90 0.52 -11.04 -5.58
C GLU A 90 -0.48 -10.99 -6.75
N SER A 91 0.03 -11.36 -7.92
CA SER A 91 -0.70 -11.23 -9.18
C SER A 91 -0.66 -12.51 -10.02
N ASP A 92 -1.72 -12.75 -10.80
CA ASP A 92 -1.71 -13.71 -11.91
C ASP A 92 -1.30 -13.07 -13.25
N ASP A 93 -1.12 -11.75 -13.28
CA ASP A 93 -0.66 -11.02 -14.45
C ASP A 93 0.86 -11.23 -14.64
N PRO A 94 1.31 -11.75 -15.81
CA PRO A 94 2.72 -11.97 -16.08
C PRO A 94 3.60 -10.72 -15.98
N ALA A 95 3.02 -9.51 -16.10
CA ALA A 95 3.76 -8.26 -15.94
C ALA A 95 4.19 -7.99 -14.48
N TRP A 96 3.61 -8.69 -13.50
CA TRP A 96 3.79 -8.43 -12.07
C TRP A 96 4.30 -9.64 -11.31
N GLN A 97 5.49 -10.12 -11.68
CA GLN A 97 6.15 -11.26 -11.04
C GLN A 97 7.42 -10.87 -10.28
N ASP A 98 8.04 -9.76 -10.66
CA ASP A 98 9.29 -9.32 -10.04
C ASP A 98 9.02 -8.53 -8.75
N PRO A 99 9.69 -8.89 -7.65
CA PRO A 99 9.60 -8.16 -6.41
C PRO A 99 10.44 -6.88 -6.42
N VAL A 100 10.10 -5.96 -5.51
CA VAL A 100 10.89 -4.74 -5.26
C VAL A 100 11.55 -4.82 -3.89
N TRP A 101 12.77 -4.31 -3.74
CA TRP A 101 13.46 -4.28 -2.45
C TRP A 101 13.23 -2.94 -1.75
N LEU A 102 12.97 -3.00 -0.44
CA LEU A 102 12.91 -1.80 0.40
C LEU A 102 14.33 -1.21 0.48
N SER A 103 14.46 0.09 0.22
CA SER A 103 15.75 0.78 0.21
C SER A 103 15.62 2.16 0.87
N SER A 104 16.57 2.49 1.75
CA SER A 104 16.80 3.86 2.20
C SER A 104 17.71 4.54 1.18
N GLY A 105 17.25 5.58 0.51
CA GLY A 105 17.90 6.18 -0.66
C GLY A 105 19.21 6.92 -0.39
N GLU A 106 20.22 6.26 0.17
CA GLU A 106 21.42 6.91 0.70
C GLU A 106 22.29 7.61 -0.36
N THR A 107 22.11 7.37 -1.68
CA THR A 107 22.77 8.21 -2.70
C THR A 107 22.07 8.16 -4.08
N GLY A 108 21.39 9.23 -4.47
CA GLY A 108 21.10 9.59 -5.88
C GLY A 108 20.28 8.60 -6.73
N GLY A 109 19.57 7.65 -6.12
CA GLY A 109 18.86 6.58 -6.80
C GLY A 109 17.37 6.45 -6.42
N ILE A 110 16.77 5.34 -6.85
CA ILE A 110 15.38 4.98 -6.54
C ILE A 110 15.28 4.60 -5.06
N GLU A 111 14.43 5.31 -4.33
CA GLU A 111 14.09 5.00 -2.94
C GLU A 111 12.75 4.27 -2.86
N VAL A 112 12.69 3.24 -2.03
CA VAL A 112 11.47 2.44 -1.84
C VAL A 112 11.21 2.26 -0.36
N GLU A 113 10.10 2.84 0.10
CA GLU A 113 9.70 2.81 1.51
C GLU A 113 8.31 2.19 1.66
N ALA A 114 8.10 1.36 2.68
CA ALA A 114 6.78 0.95 3.13
C ALA A 114 6.22 2.00 4.11
N THR A 115 5.19 2.75 3.69
CA THR A 115 4.73 3.94 4.43
C THR A 115 3.51 3.65 5.30
N HIS A 116 2.59 2.80 4.82
CA HIS A 116 1.35 2.49 5.51
C HIS A 116 1.09 1.00 5.58
N LEU A 117 0.59 0.55 6.71
CA LEU A 117 0.02 -0.77 6.89
C LEU A 117 -1.44 -0.75 6.43
N ILE A 118 -1.84 -1.76 5.65
CA ILE A 118 -3.23 -2.00 5.33
C ILE A 118 -3.92 -2.79 6.43
N ILE A 119 -5.02 -2.25 6.92
CA ILE A 119 -5.84 -2.80 8.02
C ILE A 119 -7.21 -3.28 7.53
N GLY A 120 -7.53 -3.04 6.25
CA GLY A 120 -8.64 -3.70 5.58
C GLY A 120 -8.94 -3.12 4.20
N THR A 121 -10.08 -3.55 3.64
CA THR A 121 -10.49 -3.20 2.29
C THR A 121 -11.97 -2.84 2.25
N PHE A 122 -12.35 -2.04 1.26
CA PHE A 122 -13.72 -1.64 1.01
C PHE A 122 -14.00 -1.73 -0.50
N SER A 123 -15.19 -2.20 -0.88
CA SER A 123 -15.63 -2.22 -2.27
C SER A 123 -17.12 -1.89 -2.31
N PHE A 124 -17.51 -1.07 -3.27
CA PHE A 124 -18.93 -0.91 -3.59
C PHE A 124 -19.42 -2.22 -4.22
N LEU A 125 -20.57 -2.70 -3.74
CA LEU A 125 -21.29 -3.76 -4.43
C LEU A 125 -21.86 -3.14 -5.71
N VAL A 126 -21.44 -3.70 -6.84
CA VAL A 126 -22.01 -3.44 -8.17
C VAL A 126 -22.86 -4.62 -8.59
#